data_AF-A0A673J268-F1
#
_entry.id   AF-A0A673J268-F1
#
_cell.length_a   1.000
_cell.length_b   1.000
_cell.length_c   1.000
_cell.angle_alpha   90.00
_cell.angle_beta   90.00
_cell.angle_gamma   90.00
#
_symmetry.space_group_name_H-M   'P 1'
#
loop_
_entity.id
_entity.type
_entity.pdbx_description
1 polymer ?
#
loop_
_entity_poly.entity_id
_entity_poly.type
_entity_poly.pdbx_seq_one_letter_code
_entity_poly.pdbx_strand_id
1 'polypeptide(L)'
;LKEIFVYNILMKKLDILGDNANLTNEEQVVVIHARTVLTLAEKWLEQIEVTKSALQQKMLDIESEKELFSKQKGYLDEELDYRKQSLDHAHKRILELEAMLFDALQREETGGKVSELLTEQDRDSLREAVDQWKRQVLSELRERDAQILRERMELLQHAQRIKELEEWIEAQKRQIKELEEKFLFLFLFFSLAFILWS
;
A
#
# COMPACT_ATOMS: atom_id res chain seq x y z
N LEU A 1 20.86 -6.91 -26.39
CA LEU A 1 21.95 -7.85 -26.84
C LEU A 1 22.18 -7.84 -28.35
N LYS A 2 21.19 -8.18 -29.20
CA LYS A 2 21.39 -8.17 -30.67
C LYS A 2 21.70 -6.78 -31.23
N GLU A 3 21.06 -5.72 -30.72
CA GLU A 3 21.25 -4.35 -31.21
C GLU A 3 22.61 -3.75 -30.81
N ILE A 4 23.06 -4.01 -29.57
CA ILE A 4 24.41 -3.63 -29.09
C ILE A 4 25.49 -4.35 -29.91
N PHE A 5 25.27 -5.61 -30.29
CA PHE A 5 26.20 -6.34 -31.15
C PHE A 5 26.30 -5.73 -32.56
N VAL A 6 25.17 -5.28 -33.13
CA VAL A 6 25.15 -4.59 -34.42
C VAL A 6 25.87 -3.23 -34.36
N TYR A 7 25.65 -2.46 -33.28
CA TYR A 7 26.40 -1.21 -33.05
C TYR A 7 27.91 -1.44 -33.05
N ASN A 8 28.39 -2.42 -32.26
CA ASN A 8 29.82 -2.73 -32.15
C ASN A 8 30.45 -3.11 -33.50
N ILE A 9 29.72 -3.86 -34.34
CA ILE A 9 30.18 -4.21 -35.68
C ILE A 9 30.26 -2.97 -36.59
N LEU A 10 29.25 -2.10 -36.54
CA LEU A 10 29.19 -0.91 -37.38
C LEU A 10 30.23 0.14 -36.98
N MET A 11 30.42 0.38 -35.67
CA MET A 11 31.47 1.26 -35.17
C MET A 11 32.85 0.76 -35.57
N LYS A 12 33.14 -0.53 -35.40
CA LYS A 12 34.42 -1.12 -35.83
C LYS A 12 34.67 -0.94 -37.33
N LYS A 13 33.64 -1.04 -38.17
CA LYS A 13 33.77 -0.77 -39.61
C LYS A 13 34.03 0.70 -39.92
N LEU A 14 33.42 1.63 -39.18
CA LEU A 14 33.68 3.05 -39.32
C LEU A 14 35.05 3.46 -38.79
N ASP A 15 35.58 2.79 -37.76
CA ASP A 15 36.95 2.99 -37.31
C ASP A 15 37.94 2.59 -38.41
N ILE A 16 37.77 1.40 -38.99
CA ILE A 16 38.61 0.93 -40.12
C ILE A 16 38.53 1.87 -41.32
N LEU A 17 37.34 2.38 -41.64
CA LEU A 17 37.16 3.35 -42.72
C LEU A 17 37.81 4.70 -42.38
N GLY A 18 37.68 5.18 -41.14
CA GLY A 18 38.27 6.43 -40.69
C GLY A 18 39.80 6.44 -40.71
N ASP A 19 40.43 5.28 -40.52
CA ASP A 19 41.88 5.11 -40.59
C ASP A 19 42.43 5.06 -42.04
N ASN A 20 41.55 5.05 -43.06
CA ASN A 20 41.96 5.00 -44.46
C ASN A 20 42.39 6.39 -44.98
N ALA A 21 43.70 6.56 -45.18
CA ALA A 21 44.29 7.80 -45.67
C ALA A 21 43.89 8.21 -47.10
N ASN A 22 43.19 7.35 -47.86
CA ASN A 22 42.75 7.63 -49.23
C ASN A 22 41.35 8.28 -49.33
N LEU A 23 40.67 8.54 -48.20
CA LEU A 23 39.35 9.19 -48.21
C LEU A 23 39.44 10.67 -48.62
N THR A 24 38.52 11.09 -49.47
CA THR A 24 38.29 12.52 -49.75
C THR A 24 37.71 13.23 -48.51
N ASN A 25 37.84 14.55 -48.46
CA ASN A 25 37.32 15.34 -47.33
C ASN A 25 35.80 15.15 -47.13
N GLU A 26 35.03 15.01 -48.21
CA GLU A 26 33.59 14.75 -48.13
C GLU A 26 33.30 13.39 -47.50
N GLU A 27 34.04 12.35 -47.89
CA GLU A 27 33.90 11.01 -47.32
C GLU A 27 34.33 10.97 -45.84
N GLN A 28 35.39 11.70 -45.46
CA GLN A 28 35.80 11.85 -44.06
C GLN A 28 34.68 12.48 -43.21
N VAL A 29 34.04 13.55 -43.72
CA VAL A 29 32.90 14.19 -43.04
C VAL A 29 31.73 13.23 -42.89
N VAL A 30 31.45 12.39 -43.89
CA VAL A 30 30.39 11.37 -43.81
C VAL A 30 30.71 10.32 -42.74
N VAL A 31 31.97 9.84 -42.67
CA VAL A 31 32.40 8.88 -41.64
C VAL A 31 32.26 9.49 -40.23
N ILE A 32 32.63 10.75 -40.04
CA ILE A 32 32.48 11.46 -38.75
C ILE A 32 31.00 11.59 -38.36
N HIS A 33 30.13 11.97 -39.30
CA HIS A 33 28.69 12.06 -39.04
C HIS A 33 28.09 10.69 -38.70
N ALA A 34 28.45 9.64 -39.44
CA ALA A 34 27.98 8.28 -39.18
C ALA A 34 28.39 7.79 -37.78
N ARG A 35 29.63 8.08 -37.35
CA ARG A 35 30.10 7.80 -35.98
C ARG A 35 29.26 8.53 -34.94
N THR A 36 29.04 9.82 -35.14
CA THR A 36 28.25 10.65 -34.21
C THR A 36 26.83 10.12 -34.06
N VAL A 37 26.17 9.79 -35.18
CA VAL A 37 24.81 9.22 -35.17
C VAL A 37 24.78 7.87 -34.45
N LEU A 38 25.74 6.99 -34.72
CA LEU A 38 25.81 5.70 -34.04
C LEU A 38 26.05 5.84 -32.53
N THR A 39 26.95 6.73 -32.10
CA THR A 39 27.18 6.99 -30.67
C THR A 39 25.94 7.54 -29.98
N LEU A 40 25.18 8.42 -30.65
CA LEU A 40 23.89 8.88 -30.12
C LEU A 40 22.89 7.73 -30.03
N ALA A 41 22.82 6.87 -31.05
CA ALA A 41 21.95 5.71 -31.05
C ALA A 41 22.28 4.71 -29.92
N GLU A 42 23.57 4.48 -29.63
CA GLU A 42 24.00 3.65 -28.49
C GLU A 42 23.49 4.22 -27.17
N LYS A 43 23.71 5.52 -26.91
CA LYS A 43 23.20 6.17 -25.70
C LYS A 43 21.69 6.06 -25.55
N TRP A 44 20.95 6.20 -26.65
CA TRP A 44 19.50 6.02 -26.67
C TRP A 44 19.09 4.58 -26.34
N LEU A 45 19.79 3.58 -26.90
CA LEU A 45 19.53 2.17 -26.60
C LEU A 45 19.82 1.82 -25.14
N GLU A 46 20.92 2.34 -24.57
CA GLU A 46 21.24 2.18 -23.15
C GLU A 46 20.14 2.78 -22.27
N GLN A 47 19.68 3.99 -22.59
CA GLN A 47 18.59 4.64 -21.86
C GLN A 47 17.28 3.85 -21.94
N ILE A 48 16.96 3.26 -23.09
CA ILE A 48 15.80 2.38 -23.25
C ILE A 48 15.92 1.17 -22.35
N GLU A 49 17.08 0.51 -22.29
CA GLU A 49 17.25 -0.68 -21.44
C GLU A 49 17.12 -0.34 -19.96
N VAL A 50 17.72 0.77 -19.50
CA VAL A 50 17.56 1.26 -18.12
C VAL A 50 16.08 1.54 -17.80
N THR A 51 15.37 2.22 -18.70
CA THR A 51 13.94 2.53 -18.54
C THR A 51 13.11 1.26 -18.49
N LYS A 52 13.42 0.28 -19.35
CA LYS A 52 12.75 -1.02 -19.40
C LYS A 52 12.93 -1.79 -18.10
N SER A 53 14.15 -1.86 -17.56
CA SER A 53 14.39 -2.50 -16.26
C SER A 53 13.65 -1.79 -15.13
N ALA A 54 13.62 -0.45 -15.13
CA ALA A 54 12.86 0.31 -14.13
C ALA A 54 11.35 0.06 -14.23
N LEU A 55 10.81 -0.07 -15.45
CA LEU A 55 9.40 -0.42 -15.67
C LEU A 55 9.09 -1.85 -15.22
N GLN A 56 9.97 -2.81 -15.51
CA GLN A 56 9.82 -4.18 -15.05
C GLN A 56 9.80 -4.27 -13.52
N GLN A 57 10.67 -3.51 -12.84
CA GLN A 57 10.63 -3.45 -11.37
C GLN A 57 9.31 -2.86 -10.86
N LYS A 58 8.84 -1.74 -11.44
CA LYS A 58 7.55 -1.15 -11.08
C LYS A 58 6.37 -2.10 -11.28
N MET A 59 6.40 -2.92 -12.33
CA MET A 59 5.36 -3.93 -12.54
C MET A 59 5.34 -4.96 -11.41
N LEU A 60 6.50 -5.45 -10.96
CA LEU A 60 6.61 -6.38 -9.84
C LEU A 60 6.10 -5.75 -8.53
N ASP A 61 6.47 -4.49 -8.29
CA ASP A 61 6.04 -3.77 -7.09
C ASP A 61 4.50 -3.61 -7.07
N ILE A 62 3.90 -3.22 -8.19
CA ILE A 62 2.44 -3.10 -8.34
C ILE A 62 1.74 -4.46 -8.13
N GLU A 63 2.32 -5.54 -8.64
CA GLU A 63 1.76 -6.89 -8.47
C GLU A 63 1.78 -7.31 -6.99
N SER A 64 2.86 -6.98 -6.26
CA SER A 64 2.95 -7.20 -4.81
C SER A 64 1.93 -6.37 -4.02
N GLU A 65 1.79 -5.07 -4.32
CA GLU A 65 0.80 -4.20 -3.69
C GLU A 65 -0.64 -4.69 -3.93
N LYS A 66 -0.93 -5.15 -5.16
CA LYS A 66 -2.23 -5.72 -5.52
C LYS A 66 -2.55 -6.98 -4.70
N GLU A 67 -1.57 -7.86 -4.49
CA GLU A 67 -1.75 -9.05 -3.65
C GLU A 67 -2.04 -8.68 -2.18
N LEU A 68 -1.31 -7.69 -1.65
CA LEU A 68 -1.55 -7.19 -0.29
C LEU A 68 -2.96 -6.60 -0.15
N PHE A 69 -3.37 -5.76 -1.09
CA PHE A 69 -4.71 -5.18 -1.12
C PHE A 69 -5.80 -6.25 -1.21
N SER A 70 -5.58 -7.29 -2.03
CA SER A 70 -6.52 -8.42 -2.15
C SER A 70 -6.68 -9.19 -0.83
N LYS A 71 -5.58 -9.42 -0.09
CA LYS A 71 -5.65 -10.05 1.25
C LYS A 71 -6.42 -9.18 2.24
N GLN A 72 -6.10 -7.88 2.28
CA GLN A 72 -6.81 -6.93 3.16
C GLN A 72 -8.31 -6.88 2.86
N LYS A 73 -8.68 -6.88 1.58
CA LYS A 73 -10.08 -6.98 1.17
C LYS A 73 -10.73 -8.27 1.67
N GLY A 74 -10.06 -9.42 1.50
CA GLY A 74 -10.56 -10.70 2.00
C GLY A 74 -10.86 -10.69 3.50
N TYR A 75 -9.95 -10.14 4.32
CA TYR A 75 -10.19 -10.01 5.76
C TYR A 75 -11.39 -9.11 6.09
N LEU A 76 -11.58 -8.02 5.34
CA LEU A 76 -12.73 -7.13 5.54
C LEU A 76 -14.04 -7.80 5.15
N ASP A 77 -14.05 -8.60 4.08
CA ASP A 77 -15.22 -9.36 3.64
C ASP A 77 -15.60 -10.42 4.71
N GLU A 78 -14.63 -11.18 5.24
CA GLU A 78 -14.84 -12.16 6.32
C GLU A 78 -15.39 -11.51 7.60
N GLU A 79 -14.83 -10.36 7.99
CA GLU A 79 -15.27 -9.62 9.17
C GLU A 79 -16.70 -9.05 8.99
N LEU A 80 -17.05 -8.62 7.77
CA LEU A 80 -18.39 -8.14 7.45
C LEU A 80 -19.41 -9.30 7.57
N ASP A 81 -19.08 -10.47 7.03
CA ASP A 81 -19.91 -11.67 7.14
C ASP A 81 -20.11 -12.08 8.61
N TYR A 82 -19.04 -12.05 9.42
CA TYR A 82 -19.13 -12.33 10.86
C TYR A 82 -20.08 -11.34 11.57
N ARG A 83 -19.95 -10.03 11.31
CA ARG A 83 -20.83 -9.03 11.91
C ARG A 83 -22.29 -9.22 11.50
N LYS A 84 -22.54 -9.55 10.23
CA LYS A 84 -23.90 -9.83 9.74
C LYS A 84 -24.50 -11.04 10.46
N GLN A 85 -23.75 -12.13 10.59
CA GLN A 85 -24.19 -13.32 11.31
C GLN A 85 -24.45 -13.03 12.79
N SER A 86 -23.59 -12.24 13.44
CA SER A 86 -23.76 -11.82 14.83
C SER A 86 -25.04 -10.99 15.02
N LEU A 87 -25.31 -10.06 14.11
CA LEU A 87 -26.52 -9.25 14.10
C LEU A 87 -27.78 -10.12 13.91
N ASP A 88 -27.77 -11.03 12.93
CA ASP A 88 -28.88 -11.95 12.67
C ASP A 88 -29.16 -12.84 13.90
N HIS A 89 -28.11 -13.31 14.57
CA HIS A 89 -28.23 -14.08 15.81
C HIS A 89 -28.84 -13.25 16.96
N ALA A 90 -28.35 -12.03 17.15
CA ALA A 90 -28.89 -11.12 18.16
C ALA A 90 -30.36 -10.80 17.89
N HIS A 91 -30.73 -10.55 16.63
CA HIS A 91 -32.11 -10.27 16.23
C HIS A 91 -33.02 -11.47 16.50
N LYS A 92 -32.58 -12.69 16.15
CA LYS A 92 -33.31 -13.92 16.49
C LYS A 92 -33.52 -14.05 17.99
N ARG A 93 -32.48 -13.76 18.79
CA ARG A 93 -32.57 -13.84 20.25
C ARG A 93 -33.56 -12.83 20.84
N ILE A 94 -33.62 -11.62 20.28
CA ILE A 94 -34.61 -10.60 20.67
C ILE A 94 -36.03 -11.13 20.39
N LEU A 95 -36.29 -11.65 19.18
CA LEU A 95 -37.61 -12.19 18.83
C LEU A 95 -38.03 -13.36 19.74
N GLU A 96 -37.10 -14.26 20.09
CA GLU A 96 -37.36 -15.33 21.05
C GLU A 96 -37.73 -14.78 22.43
N LEU A 97 -37.00 -13.77 22.92
CA LEU A 97 -37.28 -13.14 24.21
C LEU A 97 -38.61 -12.38 24.18
N GLU A 98 -38.93 -11.70 23.09
CA GLU A 98 -40.22 -11.02 22.89
C GLU A 98 -41.38 -12.03 22.91
N ALA A 99 -41.23 -13.17 22.23
CA ALA A 99 -42.22 -14.25 22.25
C ALA A 99 -42.39 -14.84 23.66
N MET A 100 -41.27 -15.12 24.36
CA MET A 100 -41.30 -15.62 25.74
C MET A 100 -41.98 -14.63 26.70
N LEU A 101 -41.72 -13.33 26.53
CA LEU A 101 -42.31 -12.27 27.35
C LEU A 101 -43.82 -12.14 27.08
N PHE A 102 -44.23 -12.20 25.82
CA PHE A 102 -45.64 -12.22 25.44
C PHE A 102 -46.38 -13.43 26.05
N ASP A 103 -45.79 -14.63 25.93
CA ASP A 103 -46.28 -15.86 26.55
C ASP A 103 -46.42 -15.77 28.07
N ALA A 104 -45.43 -15.16 28.75
CA ALA A 104 -45.44 -14.96 30.19
C ALA A 104 -46.59 -14.04 30.61
N LEU A 105 -46.76 -12.90 29.92
CA LEU A 105 -47.86 -11.96 30.15
C LEU A 105 -49.24 -12.61 29.92
N GLN A 106 -49.39 -13.42 28.87
CA GLN A 106 -50.66 -14.09 28.58
C GLN A 106 -51.02 -15.19 29.60
N ARG A 107 -50.02 -15.92 30.12
CA ARG A 107 -50.21 -16.85 31.25
C ARG A 107 -50.56 -16.12 32.55
N GLU A 108 -50.11 -14.88 32.70
CA GLU A 108 -50.40 -14.02 33.85
C GLU A 108 -51.85 -13.48 33.82
N GLU A 109 -52.37 -13.15 32.64
CA GLU A 109 -53.78 -12.77 32.43
C GLU A 109 -54.75 -13.94 32.67
N THR A 110 -54.32 -15.19 32.43
CA THR A 110 -55.11 -16.41 32.67
C THR A 110 -54.89 -17.01 34.06
N GLY A 111 -53.80 -16.63 34.76
CA GLY A 111 -53.40 -17.09 36.09
C GLY A 111 -53.74 -16.15 37.25
N GLY A 112 -54.44 -15.04 36.98
CA GLY A 112 -55.30 -14.32 37.93
C GLY A 112 -54.69 -13.80 39.24
N LYS A 113 -53.37 -13.70 39.43
CA LYS A 113 -52.83 -13.29 40.76
C LYS A 113 -51.71 -12.25 40.80
N VAL A 114 -51.01 -11.91 39.71
CA VAL A 114 -49.99 -10.84 39.75
C VAL A 114 -50.51 -9.49 39.29
N SER A 115 -51.48 -9.48 38.35
CA SER A 115 -52.19 -8.24 38.01
C SER A 115 -52.88 -7.61 39.24
N GLU A 116 -53.18 -8.42 40.26
CA GLU A 116 -53.70 -7.97 41.57
C GLU A 116 -52.62 -7.72 42.64
N LEU A 117 -51.34 -8.08 42.41
CA LEU A 117 -50.24 -7.92 43.40
C LEU A 117 -49.32 -6.73 43.11
N LEU A 118 -49.10 -6.37 41.85
CA LEU A 118 -48.35 -5.15 41.51
C LEU A 118 -49.35 -4.02 41.33
N THR A 119 -49.29 -3.05 42.25
CA THR A 119 -50.04 -1.81 42.10
C THR A 119 -49.64 -1.12 40.80
N GLU A 120 -50.52 -0.31 40.20
CA GLU A 120 -50.18 0.49 39.00
C GLU A 120 -48.86 1.27 39.20
N GLN A 121 -48.61 1.71 40.43
CA GLN A 121 -47.37 2.36 40.84
C GLN A 121 -46.12 1.48 40.67
N ASP A 122 -46.19 0.18 40.96
CA ASP A 122 -45.06 -0.74 40.79
C ASP A 122 -44.77 -1.01 39.30
N ARG A 123 -45.82 -1.05 38.46
CA ARG A 123 -45.69 -1.22 37.01
C ARG A 123 -45.06 0.00 36.36
N ASP A 124 -45.50 1.20 36.76
CA ASP A 124 -44.93 2.46 36.29
C ASP A 124 -43.46 2.59 36.74
N SER A 125 -43.16 2.22 37.99
CA SER A 125 -41.79 2.21 38.51
C SER A 125 -40.89 1.24 37.74
N LEU A 126 -41.39 0.05 37.40
CA LEU A 126 -40.66 -0.93 36.61
C LEU A 126 -40.42 -0.43 35.18
N ARG A 127 -41.43 0.21 34.57
CA ARG A 127 -41.33 0.78 33.22
C ARG A 127 -40.29 1.90 33.17
N GLU A 128 -40.29 2.80 34.14
CA GLU A 128 -39.27 3.83 34.28
C GLU A 128 -37.86 3.26 34.46
N ALA A 129 -37.72 2.23 35.31
CA ALA A 129 -36.44 1.56 35.54
C ALA A 129 -35.91 0.88 34.26
N VAL A 130 -36.78 0.24 33.48
CA VAL A 130 -36.43 -0.37 32.19
C VAL A 130 -36.04 0.70 31.17
N ASP A 131 -36.77 1.80 31.10
CA ASP A 131 -36.45 2.90 30.17
C ASP A 131 -35.17 3.64 30.58
N GLN A 132 -34.88 3.76 31.87
CA GLN A 132 -33.58 4.25 32.36
C GLN A 132 -32.45 3.28 31.99
N TRP A 133 -32.63 1.98 32.23
CA TRP A 133 -31.63 0.97 31.88
C TRP A 133 -31.35 0.94 30.37
N LYS A 134 -32.38 0.97 29.52
CA LYS A 134 -32.22 1.06 28.05
C LYS A 134 -31.42 2.28 27.63
N ARG A 135 -31.72 3.45 28.20
CA ARG A 135 -30.99 4.70 27.92
C ARG A 135 -29.52 4.58 28.34
N GLN A 136 -29.27 3.98 29.50
CA GLN A 136 -27.92 3.80 30.02
C GLN A 136 -27.10 2.82 29.14
N VAL A 137 -27.67 1.66 28.80
CA VAL A 137 -27.02 0.67 27.92
C VAL A 137 -26.72 1.25 26.54
N LEU A 138 -27.66 2.00 25.94
CA LEU A 138 -27.43 2.69 24.66
C LEU A 138 -26.37 3.78 24.73
N SER A 139 -26.20 4.42 25.88
CA SER A 139 -25.14 5.39 26.11
C SER A 139 -23.79 4.70 26.21
N GLU A 140 -23.70 3.64 27.02
CA GLU A 140 -22.48 2.85 27.22
C GLU A 140 -21.99 2.19 25.93
N LEU A 141 -22.90 1.65 25.11
CA LEU A 141 -22.57 1.09 23.80
C LEU A 141 -21.99 2.15 22.85
N ARG A 142 -22.62 3.32 22.76
CA ARG A 142 -22.11 4.43 21.93
C ARG A 142 -20.75 4.92 22.39
N GLU A 143 -20.52 4.98 23.69
CA GLU A 143 -19.24 5.38 24.25
C GLU A 143 -18.14 4.34 23.96
N ARG A 144 -18.46 3.05 24.08
CA ARG A 144 -17.57 1.94 23.68
C ARG A 144 -17.23 1.99 22.20
N ASP A 145 -18.21 2.19 21.33
CA ASP A 145 -17.98 2.30 19.88
C ASP A 145 -17.12 3.53 19.53
N ALA A 146 -17.38 4.68 20.16
CA ALA A 146 -16.58 5.89 19.98
C ALA A 146 -15.14 5.73 20.53
N GLN A 147 -14.95 4.94 21.58
CA GLN A 147 -13.64 4.60 22.10
C GLN A 147 -12.87 3.69 21.13
N ILE A 148 -13.50 2.61 20.64
CA ILE A 148 -12.90 1.71 19.64
C ILE A 148 -12.49 2.51 18.40
N LEU A 149 -13.35 3.41 17.92
CA LEU A 149 -13.05 4.23 16.75
C LEU A 149 -11.83 5.15 16.99
N ARG A 150 -11.73 5.78 18.16
CA ARG A 150 -10.56 6.60 18.53
C ARG A 150 -9.27 5.79 18.57
N GLU A 151 -9.28 4.65 19.25
CA GLU A 151 -8.10 3.76 19.34
C GLU A 151 -7.64 3.28 17.95
N ARG A 152 -8.59 2.94 17.07
CA ARG A 152 -8.29 2.54 15.68
C ARG A 152 -7.73 3.69 14.87
N MET A 153 -8.27 4.90 15.03
CA MET A 153 -7.78 6.09 14.33
C MET A 153 -6.35 6.45 14.76
N GLU A 154 -6.04 6.33 16.06
CA GLU A 154 -4.69 6.54 16.58
C GLU A 154 -3.69 5.55 16.00
N LEU A 155 -4.05 4.25 15.91
CA LEU A 155 -3.21 3.24 15.27
C LEU A 155 -2.97 3.54 13.79
N LEU A 156 -4.00 3.98 13.07
CA LEU A 156 -3.91 4.33 11.66
C LEU A 156 -3.00 5.55 11.45
N GLN A 157 -3.09 6.56 12.32
CA GLN A 157 -2.20 7.72 12.30
C GLN A 157 -0.75 7.33 12.58
N HIS A 158 -0.50 6.39 13.51
CA HIS A 158 0.84 5.87 13.76
C HIS A 158 1.40 5.11 12.55
N ALA A 159 0.59 4.27 11.90
CA ALA A 159 0.99 3.57 10.68
C ALA A 159 1.34 4.54 9.53
N GLN A 160 0.57 5.62 9.36
CA GLN A 160 0.87 6.68 8.40
C GLN A 160 2.23 7.32 8.68
N ARG A 161 2.50 7.63 9.95
CA ARG A 161 3.78 8.21 10.40
C ARG A 161 4.97 7.29 10.13
N ILE A 162 4.80 5.98 10.33
CA ILE A 162 5.84 4.99 10.02
C ILE A 162 6.13 5.00 8.52
N LYS A 163 5.11 4.99 7.67
CA LYS A 163 5.28 5.03 6.21
C LYS A 163 6.03 6.29 5.75
N GLU A 164 5.68 7.46 6.30
CA GLU A 164 6.41 8.71 6.01
C GLU A 164 7.90 8.63 6.39
N LEU A 165 8.20 8.02 7.54
CA LEU A 165 9.58 7.81 7.98
C LEU A 165 10.33 6.81 7.10
N GLU A 166 9.66 5.74 6.67
CA GLU A 166 10.22 4.76 5.73
C GLU A 166 10.57 5.42 4.40
N GLU A 167 9.69 6.26 3.84
CA GLU A 167 9.96 7.02 2.62
C GLU A 167 11.16 7.97 2.78
N TRP A 168 11.27 8.64 3.93
CA TRP A 168 12.43 9.48 4.27
C TRP A 168 13.73 8.68 4.36
N ILE A 169 13.71 7.51 5.00
CA ILE A 169 14.87 6.63 5.11
C ILE A 169 15.30 6.14 3.73
N GLU A 170 14.35 5.78 2.87
CA GLU A 170 14.62 5.31 1.51
C GLU A 170 15.26 6.42 0.66
N ALA A 171 14.78 7.65 0.79
CA ALA A 171 15.39 8.82 0.14
C ALA A 171 16.83 9.08 0.65
N GLN A 172 17.05 9.01 1.96
CA GLN A 172 18.39 9.18 2.53
C GLN A 172 19.35 8.08 2.08
N LYS A 173 18.92 6.82 2.01
CA LYS A 173 19.75 5.71 1.51
C LYS A 173 20.22 5.96 0.07
N ARG A 174 19.33 6.48 -0.80
CA ARG A 174 19.71 6.84 -2.18
C ARG A 174 20.77 7.94 -2.20
N GLN A 175 20.60 8.99 -1.39
CA GLN A 175 21.61 10.06 -1.28
C GLN A 175 22.97 9.54 -0.80
N ILE A 176 22.99 8.65 0.20
CA ILE A 176 24.22 8.04 0.69
C ILE A 176 24.91 7.27 -0.44
N LYS A 177 24.16 6.45 -1.18
CA LYS A 177 24.71 5.67 -2.29
C LYS A 177 25.31 6.57 -3.39
N GLU A 178 24.65 7.67 -3.75
CA GLU A 178 25.21 8.63 -4.71
C GLU A 178 26.50 9.29 -4.21
N LEU A 179 26.57 9.61 -2.91
CA LEU A 179 27.77 10.16 -2.27
C LEU A 179 28.91 9.14 -2.26
N GLU A 180 28.63 7.88 -1.94
CA GLU A 180 29.60 6.77 -1.99
C GLU A 180 30.13 6.57 -3.41
N GLU A 181 29.26 6.58 -4.42
CA GLU A 181 29.67 6.47 -5.83
C GLU A 181 30.57 7.63 -6.27
N LYS A 182 30.23 8.87 -5.88
CA LYS A 182 31.08 10.05 -6.15
C LYS A 182 32.43 9.95 -5.44
N PHE A 183 32.45 9.46 -4.20
CA PHE A 183 33.68 9.28 -3.45
C PHE A 183 34.57 8.19 -4.07
N LEU A 184 33.99 7.05 -4.45
CA LEU A 184 34.69 5.98 -5.15
C LEU A 184 35.27 6.46 -6.48
N PHE A 185 34.52 7.26 -7.24
CA PHE A 185 35.00 7.86 -8.48
C PHE A 185 36.22 8.75 -8.25
N LEU A 186 36.15 9.66 -7.26
CA LEU A 186 37.27 10.53 -6.90
C LEU A 186 38.47 9.70 -6.42
N PHE A 187 38.24 8.70 -5.56
CA PHE A 187 39.29 7.82 -5.06
C PHE A 187 40.02 7.09 -6.19
N LEU A 188 39.28 6.52 -7.15
CA LEU A 188 39.84 5.85 -8.33
C LEU A 188 40.62 6.84 -9.21
N PHE A 189 40.04 8.03 -9.47
CA PHE A 189 40.68 9.07 -10.26
C PHE A 189 42.03 9.51 -9.68
N PHE A 190 42.08 9.82 -8.38
CA PHE A 190 43.31 10.21 -7.70
C PHE A 190 44.33 9.06 -7.60
N SER A 191 43.86 7.84 -7.39
CA SER A 191 44.73 6.65 -7.38
C SER A 191 45.39 6.45 -8.75
N LEU A 192 44.64 6.60 -9.84
CA LEU A 192 45.18 6.50 -11.20
C LEU A 192 46.18 7.62 -11.49
N ALA A 193 45.84 8.86 -11.11
CA ALA A 193 46.73 10.02 -11.28
C ALA A 193 48.04 9.84 -10.51
N PHE A 194 47.99 9.27 -9.31
CA PHE A 194 49.19 8.97 -8.50
C PHE A 194 50.06 7.90 -9.16
N ILE A 195 49.47 6.82 -9.67
CA ILE A 195 50.21 5.75 -10.38
C ILE A 195 50.87 6.28 -11.66
N LEU A 196 50.21 7.19 -12.38
CA LEU A 196 50.74 7.78 -13.62
C LEU A 196 51.83 8.85 -13.38
N TRP A 197 51.87 9.43 -12.17
CA TRP A 197 52.85 10.46 -11.79
C TRP A 197 54.06 9.92 -11.04
N SER A 198 53.94 8.74 -10.42
CA SER A 198 55.04 7.99 -9.78
C SER A 198 55.89 7.23 -10.81
#